data_AF-A0A928VWD0-F1
#
_entry.id   AF-A0A928VWD0-F1
#
_cell.length_a   1.000
_cell.length_b   1.000
_cell.length_c   1.000
_cell.angle_alpha   90.00
_cell.angle_beta   90.00
_cell.angle_gamma   90.00
#
_symmetry.space_group_name_H-M   'P 1'
#
loop_
_entity.id
_entity.type
_entity.pdbx_description
1 polymer ?
#
loop_
_entity_poly.entity_id
_entity_poly.type
_entity_poly.pdbx_seq_one_letter_code
_entity_poly.pdbx_strand_id
1 'polypeptide(L)' 'MAKNPFMKVFVAQGYYDLATPHFATEYMISHMNIDSELRQKVKISTYEAGHMFYLDVESLAAFKQDIAKFFS' A
#
# COMPACT_ATOMS: atom_id res chain seq x y z
N MET A 1 -7.10 -5.52 11.78
CA MET A 1 -7.26 -6.83 11.11
C MET A 1 -7.64 -7.92 12.11
N ALA A 2 -6.85 -8.16 13.17
CA ALA A 2 -7.19 -9.15 14.20
C ALA A 2 -8.55 -8.93 14.90
N LYS A 3 -8.96 -7.67 15.12
CA LYS A 3 -10.28 -7.34 15.70
C LYS A 3 -11.42 -7.21 14.68
N ASN A 4 -11.10 -6.96 13.41
CA ASN A 4 -12.07 -6.86 12.33
C ASN A 4 -11.55 -7.67 11.14
N PRO A 5 -11.92 -8.95 11.04
CA PRO A 5 -11.47 -9.83 9.98
C PRO A 5 -11.90 -9.38 8.57
N PHE A 6 -12.92 -8.51 8.45
CA PHE A 6 -13.43 -8.03 7.17
C PHE A 6 -12.68 -6.79 6.64
N MET A 7 -11.84 -6.17 7.46
CA MET A 7 -11.07 -4.99 7.07
C MET A 7 -10.07 -5.30 5.96
N LYS A 8 -10.15 -4.54 4.87
CA LYS A 8 -9.15 -4.50 3.80
C LYS A 8 -8.26 -3.27 4.00
N VAL A 9 -6.98 -3.38 3.67
CA VAL A 9 -6.00 -2.28 3.79
C VAL A 9 -5.30 -2.07 2.45
N PHE A 10 -5.18 -0.83 2.01
CA PHE A 10 -4.41 -0.45 0.83
C PHE A 10 -3.27 0.47 1.25
N VAL A 11 -2.03 0.12 0.90
CA VAL A 11 -0.84 0.91 1.14
C VAL A 11 -0.33 1.46 -0.19
N ALA A 12 -0.28 2.78 -0.30
CA ALA A 12 0.22 3.51 -1.45
C ALA A 12 1.55 4.18 -1.07
N GLN A 13 2.61 3.96 -1.83
CA GLN A 13 3.94 4.50 -1.49
C GLN A 13 4.74 4.89 -2.74
N GLY A 14 5.64 5.86 -2.58
CA GLY A 14 6.60 6.23 -3.62
C GLY A 14 7.81 5.29 -3.61
N TYR A 15 8.29 4.91 -4.80
CA TYR A 15 9.47 4.07 -4.96
C TYR A 15 10.75 4.78 -4.47
N TYR A 16 10.85 6.09 -4.72
CA TYR A 16 11.99 6.94 -4.36
C TYR A 16 11.82 7.62 -2.99
N ASP A 17 10.84 7.18 -2.19
CA ASP A 17 10.60 7.71 -0.86
C ASP A 17 11.61 7.16 0.16
N LEU A 18 12.48 8.04 0.66
CA LEU A 18 13.45 7.68 1.70
C LEU A 18 12.95 7.96 3.12
N ALA A 19 11.83 8.69 3.28
CA ALA A 19 11.21 8.91 4.58
C ALA A 19 10.42 7.68 5.03
N THR A 20 9.75 7.02 4.07
CA THR A 20 9.10 5.71 4.26
C THR A 20 9.53 4.73 3.15
N PRO A 21 10.73 4.11 3.27
CA PRO A 21 11.26 3.22 2.24
C PRO A 21 10.33 2.04 1.92
N HIS A 22 10.13 1.76 0.62
CA HIS A 22 9.15 0.76 0.18
C HIS A 22 9.36 -0.63 0.82
N PHE A 23 10.61 -1.05 1.01
CA PHE A 23 10.94 -2.34 1.61
C PHE A 23 10.62 -2.41 3.11
N ALA A 24 10.61 -1.27 3.82
CA ALA A 24 10.22 -1.23 5.23
C ALA A 24 8.74 -1.61 5.39
N THR A 25 7.88 -1.19 4.46
CA THR A 25 6.46 -1.57 4.42
C THR A 25 6.29 -3.08 4.26
N GLU A 26 6.99 -3.70 3.30
CA GLU A 26 6.95 -5.15 3.06
C GLU A 26 7.47 -5.93 4.28
N TYR A 27 8.57 -5.46 4.88
CA TYR A 27 9.13 -6.02 6.09
C TYR A 27 8.11 -5.97 7.25
N MET A 28 7.51 -4.81 7.51
CA MET A 28 6.52 -4.67 8.59
C MET A 28 5.31 -5.59 8.38
N ILE A 29 4.78 -5.69 7.15
CA ILE A 29 3.62 -6.53 6.85
C ILE A 29 3.94 -8.02 6.99
N SER A 30 5.12 -8.46 6.56
CA SER A 30 5.55 -9.84 6.72
C SER A 30 5.78 -10.23 8.19
N HIS A 31 6.19 -9.29 9.04
CA HIS A 31 6.45 -9.52 10.47
C HIS A 31 5.26 -9.21 11.38
N MET A 32 4.11 -8.79 10.85
CA MET A 32 2.89 -8.68 11.65
C MET A 32 2.45 -10.06 12.17
N ASN A 33 2.11 -10.17 13.45
CA ASN A 33 1.55 -11.38 14.05
C ASN A 33 0.05 -11.53 13.72
N ILE A 34 -0.24 -11.77 12.44
CA ILE A 34 -1.59 -12.01 11.90
C ILE A 34 -1.60 -13.26 11.02
N ASP A 35 -2.75 -13.91 10.95
CA ASP A 35 -2.97 -15.07 10.07
C ASP A 35 -2.65 -14.73 8.62
N SER A 36 -2.12 -15.71 7.88
CA SER A 36 -1.75 -15.56 6.47
C SER A 36 -2.94 -15.11 5.61
N GLU A 37 -4.14 -15.63 5.89
CA GLU A 37 -5.38 -15.24 5.21
C GLU A 37 -5.74 -13.77 5.44
N LEU A 38 -5.49 -13.24 6.65
CA LEU A 38 -5.70 -11.83 6.93
C LEU A 38 -4.65 -10.96 6.23
N ARG A 39 -3.39 -11.41 6.18
CA ARG A 39 -2.32 -10.68 5.49
C ARG A 39 -2.61 -10.47 4.00
N GLN A 40 -3.29 -11.42 3.34
CA GLN A 40 -3.73 -11.29 1.94
C GLN A 40 -4.74 -10.15 1.71
N LYS A 41 -5.36 -9.61 2.76
CA LYS A 41 -6.26 -8.45 2.69
C LYS A 41 -5.53 -7.11 2.70
N VAL A 42 -4.20 -7.12 2.78
CA VAL A 42 -3.35 -5.95 2.59
C VAL A 42 -2.87 -5.92 1.14
N LYS A 43 -3.20 -4.85 0.42
CA LYS A 43 -2.68 -4.57 -0.92
C LYS A 43 -1.63 -3.47 -0.82
N ILE A 44 -0.48 -3.68 -1.44
CA ILE A 44 0.58 -2.69 -1.57
C ILE A 44 0.67 -2.31 -3.06
N SER A 45 0.70 -1.01 -3.35
CA SER A 45 1.02 -0.45 -4.67
C SER A 45 2.14 0.59 -4.50
N THR A 46 3.12 0.52 -5.39
CA THR A 46 4.28 1.41 -5.41
C THR A 46 4.27 2.23 -6.70
N TYR A 47 4.54 3.53 -6.59
CA TYR A 47 4.50 4.49 -7.70
C TYR A 47 5.89 5.09 -7.95
N GLU A 48 6.25 5.37 -9.20
CA GLU A 48 7.56 5.88 -9.63
C GLU A 48 7.80 7.36 -9.24
N ALA A 49 7.68 7.66 -7.95
CA ALA A 49 7.87 8.99 -7.40
C ALA A 49 8.40 8.95 -5.95
N GLY A 50 8.64 10.12 -5.36
CA GLY A 50 9.06 10.27 -3.95
C GLY A 50 7.90 10.22 -2.95
N HIS A 51 8.12 10.76 -1.75
CA HIS A 51 7.17 10.70 -0.63
C HIS A 51 5.76 11.19 -0.97
N MET A 52 5.68 12.35 -1.62
CA MET A 52 4.43 12.96 -2.05
C MET A 52 4.09 12.52 -3.48
N PHE A 53 4.00 11.22 -3.71
CA PHE A 53 3.93 10.66 -5.08
C PHE A 53 2.74 11.15 -5.90
N TYR A 54 1.65 11.56 -5.25
CA TYR A 54 0.46 12.11 -5.88
C TYR A 54 0.65 13.52 -6.49
N LEU A 55 1.80 14.16 -6.25
CA LEU A 55 2.18 15.39 -6.96
C LEU A 55 2.71 15.11 -8.37
N ASP A 56 3.19 13.88 -8.62
CA ASP A 56 3.49 13.42 -9.97
C ASP A 56 2.19 12.99 -10.67
N VAL A 57 1.93 13.55 -11.85
CA VAL A 57 0.61 13.43 -12.52
C VAL A 57 0.37 12.00 -13.03
N GLU A 58 1.42 11.32 -13.49
CA GLU A 58 1.32 9.93 -13.96
C GLU A 58 1.04 8.99 -12.78
N SER A 59 1.77 9.16 -11.68
CA SER A 59 1.58 8.43 -10.43
C SER A 59 0.19 8.68 -9.82
N LEU A 60 -0.30 9.92 -9.86
CA LEU A 60 -1.65 10.27 -9.42
C LEU A 60 -2.73 9.57 -10.26
N ALA A 61 -2.57 9.54 -11.57
CA ALA A 61 -3.50 8.87 -12.47
C ALA A 61 -3.53 7.36 -12.21
N ALA A 62 -2.36 6.73 -12.05
CA ALA A 62 -2.24 5.31 -11.67
C ALA A 62 -2.89 5.04 -10.30
N PHE A 63 -2.59 5.86 -9.30
CA PHE A 63 -3.18 5.75 -7.95
C PHE A 63 -4.69 5.83 -7.96
N LYS A 64 -5.26 6.76 -8.73
CA LYS A 64 -6.71 6.89 -8.89
C LYS A 64 -7.35 5.61 -9.45
N GLN A 65 -6.73 4.99 -10.45
CA GLN A 65 -7.23 3.74 -11.04
C GLN A 65 -7.16 2.58 -10.05
N ASP A 66 -6.06 2.48 -9.30
CA ASP A 66 -5.87 1.41 -8.32
C ASP A 66 -6.86 1.51 -7.15
N ILE A 67 -7.12 2.73 -6.66
CA ILE A 67 -8.13 2.97 -5.62
C ILE A 67 -9.54 2.64 -6.14
N ALA A 68 -9.87 2.99 -7.38
CA ALA A 68 -11.16 2.63 -7.96
C ALA A 68 -11.35 1.10 -8.00
N LYS A 69 -10.32 0.33 -8.39
CA LYS A 69 -10.33 -1.14 -8.36
C LYS A 69 -10.39 -1.73 -6.96
N PHE A 70 -9.86 -1.03 -5.96
CA PHE A 70 -9.86 -1.50 -4.57
C PHE A 70 -11.25 -1.42 -3.92
N PHE A 71 -12.06 -0.43 -4.31
CA PHE A 71 -13.42 -0.21 -3.79
C PHE A 71 -14.53 -0.93 -4.56
N SER A 72 -14.27 -1.40 -5.79
CA SER A 72 -15.18 -2.25 -6.57
C SER A 72 -15.24 -3.67 -6.04
#